data_AF-A0AAZ1Y526-F1
#
_entry.id   AF-A0AAZ1Y526-F1
#
_cell.length_a   1.000
_cell.length_b   1.000
_cell.length_c   1.000
_cell.angle_alpha   90.00
_cell.angle_beta   90.00
_cell.angle_gamma   90.00
#
_symmetry.space_group_name_H-M   'P 1'
#
loop_
_entity.id
_entity.type
_entity.pdbx_description
1 polymer ?
#
loop_
_entity_poly.entity_id
_entity_poly.type
_entity_poly.pdbx_seq_one_letter_code
_entity_poly.pdbx_strand_id
1 'polypeptide(L)'
;MLCFVTENHLLYRHIYVPHSVSSIKYPFLAIFPCERTDLRMAIVADHLGLSWTELAREMNFTVDEINHIRLENPNSLTAQSFMLLKKWVSREGKNATTDALTAVLTKVNRMDIVTLLEGPIFDYGNISGTRCFADDNAVFRDQADGKV
;
A
#
# COMPACT_ATOMS: atom_id res chain seq x y z
N MET A 1 15.94 11.77 7.94
CA MET A 1 15.29 11.97 6.63
C MET A 1 16.30 11.55 5.60
N LEU A 2 16.08 10.44 4.89
CA LEU A 2 16.97 10.00 3.82
C LEU A 2 16.12 9.63 2.61
N CYS A 3 16.10 10.56 1.66
CA CYS A 3 15.84 10.27 0.26
C CYS A 3 17.20 10.08 -0.42
N PHE A 4 17.31 9.10 -1.32
CA PHE A 4 18.09 9.27 -2.55
C PHE A 4 17.42 8.43 -3.64
N VAL A 5 16.80 9.10 -4.60
CA VAL A 5 16.61 8.58 -5.95
C VAL A 5 17.88 8.96 -6.69
N THR A 6 18.54 8.00 -7.32
CA THR A 6 18.92 8.09 -8.74
C THR A 6 19.39 6.75 -9.24
N GLU A 7 19.02 6.51 -10.48
CA GLU A 7 19.28 5.33 -11.27
C GLU A 7 20.76 4.94 -11.31
N ASN A 8 20.95 3.64 -11.51
CA ASN A 8 22.14 2.96 -11.99
C ASN A 8 23.24 2.61 -10.97
N HIS A 9 23.32 1.28 -10.78
CA HIS A 9 24.49 0.47 -10.50
C HIS A 9 25.16 0.61 -9.12
N LEU A 10 24.88 -0.43 -8.30
CA LEU A 10 25.75 -1.06 -7.30
C LEU A 10 26.42 -0.14 -6.27
N LEU A 11 25.84 -0.07 -5.06
CA LEU A 11 26.58 -0.13 -3.78
C LEU A 11 25.60 -0.19 -2.59
N TYR A 12 24.97 -1.35 -2.38
CA TYR A 12 24.36 -1.68 -1.08
C TYR A 12 25.45 -2.18 -0.14
N ARG A 13 26.11 -1.27 0.59
CA ARG A 13 26.83 -1.65 1.80
C ARG A 13 26.62 -0.62 2.90
N HIS A 14 26.09 -1.12 4.00
CA HIS A 14 25.84 -0.49 5.30
C HIS A 14 24.55 0.34 5.44
N ILE A 15 23.46 -0.37 5.74
CA ILE A 15 22.29 0.17 6.45
C ILE A 15 22.37 -0.36 7.88
N TYR A 16 22.26 0.56 8.85
CA TYR A 16 22.30 0.33 10.30
C TYR A 16 21.24 -0.70 10.74
N VAL A 17 21.68 -1.77 11.41
CA VAL A 17 20.81 -2.83 11.98
C VAL A 17 20.77 -2.64 13.50
N PRO A 18 19.63 -2.25 14.10
CA PRO A 18 19.52 -2.19 15.55
C PRO A 18 19.51 -3.61 16.15
N HIS A 19 20.20 -3.78 17.29
CA HIS A 19 20.62 -5.04 17.91
C HIS A 19 19.52 -6.01 18.43
N SER A 20 18.27 -5.87 17.99
CA SER A 20 17.22 -6.86 18.31
C SER A 20 16.17 -6.89 17.21
N VAL A 21 16.28 -7.87 16.31
CA VAL A 21 15.35 -8.13 15.20
C VAL A 21 14.00 -8.70 15.65
N SER A 22 13.87 -9.04 16.94
CA SER A 22 12.72 -9.76 17.52
C SER A 22 11.46 -8.90 17.70
N SER A 23 11.54 -7.57 17.54
CA SER A 23 10.42 -6.66 17.78
C SER A 23 9.93 -5.92 16.53
N ILE A 24 10.53 -6.14 15.36
CA ILE A 24 10.05 -5.53 14.12
C ILE A 24 8.93 -6.40 13.59
N LYS A 25 7.68 -5.98 13.86
CA LYS A 25 6.48 -6.70 13.43
C LYS A 25 6.37 -6.82 11.89
N TYR A 26 7.09 -5.98 11.14
CA TYR A 26 7.10 -5.94 9.67
C TYR A 26 8.47 -5.51 9.10
N PRO A 27 9.47 -6.41 9.03
CA PRO A 27 10.83 -6.08 8.61
C PRO A 27 10.95 -5.62 7.14
N PHE A 28 9.93 -5.91 6.32
CA PHE A 28 9.87 -5.48 4.92
C PHE A 28 9.53 -3.99 4.73
N LEU A 29 8.90 -3.34 5.72
CA LEU A 29 8.54 -1.91 5.66
C LEU A 29 9.77 -1.00 5.83
N ALA A 30 10.91 -1.54 6.29
CA ALA A 30 12.14 -0.78 6.51
C ALA A 30 12.93 -0.51 5.21
N ILE A 31 12.52 -1.07 4.06
CA ILE A 31 13.25 -1.01 2.78
C ILE A 31 12.66 0.02 1.81
N PHE A 32 11.44 0.51 2.06
CA PHE A 32 10.78 1.48 1.18
C PHE A 32 10.93 2.91 1.73
N PRO A 33 11.29 3.91 0.90
CA PRO A 33 11.28 5.32 1.30
C PRO A 33 9.82 5.72 1.51
N CYS A 34 9.30 5.51 2.72
CA CYS A 34 7.86 5.31 2.80
C CYS A 34 7.08 6.60 3.04
N GLU A 35 6.48 7.11 1.97
CA GLU A 35 5.30 7.94 2.05
C GLU A 35 4.19 7.18 2.81
N ARG A 36 3.35 7.88 3.58
CA ARG A 36 2.28 7.26 4.42
C ARG A 36 1.33 6.40 3.58
N THR A 37 1.12 6.81 2.33
CA THR A 37 0.34 6.14 1.29
C THR A 37 0.97 4.80 0.88
N ASP A 38 2.29 4.75 0.71
CA ASP A 38 3.03 3.51 0.42
C ASP A 38 2.96 2.51 1.60
N LEU A 39 3.00 2.97 2.86
CA LEU A 39 2.81 2.08 4.02
C LEU A 39 1.43 1.41 3.99
N ARG A 40 0.40 2.20 3.70
CA ARG A 40 -0.98 1.73 3.60
C ARG A 40 -1.15 0.68 2.50
N MET A 41 -0.58 0.94 1.32
CA MET A 41 -0.59 -0.03 0.22
C MET A 41 0.20 -1.29 0.55
N ALA A 42 1.35 -1.18 1.23
CA ALA A 42 2.16 -2.33 1.62
C ALA A 42 1.41 -3.25 2.60
N ILE A 43 0.67 -2.69 3.56
CA ILE A 43 -0.14 -3.46 4.50
C ILE A 43 -1.28 -4.20 3.76
N VAL A 44 -1.98 -3.54 2.83
CA VAL A 44 -3.00 -4.19 2.00
C VAL A 44 -2.39 -5.30 1.15
N ALA A 45 -1.25 -5.04 0.50
CA ALA A 45 -0.56 -5.98 -0.36
C ALA A 45 -0.11 -7.25 0.38
N ASP A 46 0.35 -7.11 1.62
CA ASP A 46 0.74 -8.23 2.49
C ASP A 46 -0.44 -9.17 2.78
N HIS A 47 -1.62 -8.60 3.04
CA HIS A 47 -2.84 -9.39 3.25
C HIS A 47 -3.38 -9.93 1.93
N LEU A 48 -3.23 -9.21 0.81
CA LEU A 48 -3.81 -9.60 -0.47
C LEU A 48 -3.25 -10.93 -0.98
N GLY A 49 -1.92 -11.11 -0.97
CA GLY A 49 -1.29 -12.38 -1.33
C GLY A 49 -1.80 -12.96 -2.65
N LEU A 50 -2.11 -14.26 -2.69
CA LEU A 50 -2.55 -14.96 -3.92
C LEU A 50 -3.78 -14.35 -4.61
N SER A 51 -4.65 -13.65 -3.86
CA SER A 51 -5.87 -13.01 -4.41
C SER A 51 -5.58 -11.82 -5.33
N TRP A 52 -4.32 -11.37 -5.43
CA TRP A 52 -3.98 -10.19 -6.23
C TRP A 52 -4.38 -10.29 -7.70
N THR A 53 -4.32 -11.49 -8.30
CA THR A 53 -4.71 -11.65 -9.71
C THR A 53 -6.22 -11.57 -9.93
N GLU A 54 -7.02 -11.99 -8.96
CA GLU A 54 -8.48 -11.86 -9.01
C GLU A 54 -8.87 -10.39 -8.81
N LEU A 55 -8.24 -9.73 -7.83
CA LEU A 55 -8.42 -8.29 -7.62
C LEU A 55 -8.05 -7.49 -8.88
N ALA A 56 -6.94 -7.82 -9.53
CA ALA A 56 -6.50 -7.15 -10.76
C ALA A 56 -7.54 -7.28 -11.88
N ARG A 57 -8.15 -8.45 -12.04
CA ARG A 57 -9.21 -8.67 -13.03
C ARG A 57 -10.46 -7.85 -12.73
N GLU A 58 -10.89 -7.81 -11.47
CA GLU A 58 -12.03 -6.98 -11.04
C GLU A 58 -11.74 -5.47 -11.18
N MET A 59 -10.46 -5.06 -11.12
CA MET A 59 -9.99 -3.71 -11.44
C MET A 59 -9.74 -3.48 -12.95
N ASN A 60 -10.17 -4.41 -13.81
CA ASN A 60 -10.03 -4.33 -15.27
C ASN A 60 -8.58 -4.24 -15.78
N PHE A 61 -7.61 -4.81 -15.08
CA PHE A 61 -6.29 -5.07 -15.66
C PHE A 61 -6.36 -6.21 -16.66
N THR A 62 -5.67 -6.04 -17.78
CA THR A 62 -5.55 -7.06 -18.82
C THR A 62 -4.65 -8.21 -18.37
N VAL A 63 -4.77 -9.36 -19.04
CA VAL A 63 -3.91 -10.52 -18.78
C VAL A 63 -2.43 -10.17 -18.98
N ASP A 64 -2.12 -9.34 -19.97
CA ASP A 64 -0.74 -8.95 -20.27
C ASP A 64 -0.16 -8.06 -19.18
N GLU A 65 -0.93 -7.11 -18.63
CA GLU A 65 -0.50 -6.29 -17.49
C GLU A 65 -0.27 -7.13 -16.23
N ILE A 66 -1.15 -8.10 -15.96
CA ILE A 66 -1.00 -9.06 -14.85
C ILE A 66 0.27 -9.89 -15.05
N ASN A 67 0.51 -10.40 -16.25
CA ASN A 67 1.70 -11.18 -16.55
C ASN A 67 2.98 -10.35 -16.42
N HIS A 68 2.95 -9.10 -16.85
CA HIS A 68 4.07 -8.18 -16.70
C HIS A 68 4.45 -7.96 -15.23
N ILE A 69 3.48 -7.67 -14.36
CA ILE A 69 3.73 -7.52 -12.90
C ILE A 69 4.38 -8.78 -12.31
N ARG A 70 3.87 -9.96 -12.72
CA ARG A 70 4.38 -11.26 -12.26
C ARG A 70 5.83 -11.48 -12.67
N LEU A 71 6.18 -11.15 -13.92
CA LEU A 71 7.52 -11.32 -14.46
C LEU A 71 8.53 -10.37 -13.80
N GLU A 72 8.12 -9.14 -13.48
CA GLU A 72 8.98 -8.18 -12.78
C GLU A 72 9.21 -8.57 -11.31
N ASN A 73 8.27 -9.29 -10.70
CA ASN A 73 8.29 -9.62 -9.27
C ASN A 73 8.12 -11.13 -9.02
N PRO A 74 8.96 -12.01 -9.59
CA PRO A 74 8.67 -13.44 -9.68
C PRO A 74 8.64 -14.17 -8.33
N ASN A 75 9.36 -13.67 -7.32
CA ASN A 75 9.60 -14.37 -6.06
C ASN A 75 8.73 -13.87 -4.89
N SER A 76 7.85 -12.88 -5.11
CA SER A 76 7.09 -12.27 -4.01
C SER A 76 5.68 -11.87 -4.43
N LEU A 77 4.69 -12.58 -3.87
CA LEU A 77 3.27 -12.24 -4.02
C LEU A 77 2.95 -10.88 -3.40
N THR A 78 3.59 -10.53 -2.28
CA THR A 78 3.46 -9.22 -1.66
C THR A 78 3.95 -8.12 -2.59
N ALA A 79 5.09 -8.32 -3.27
CA ALA A 79 5.59 -7.36 -4.25
C ALA A 79 4.68 -7.27 -5.48
N GLN A 80 4.17 -8.39 -6.00
CA GLN A 80 3.18 -8.40 -7.09
C GLN A 80 1.91 -7.63 -6.70
N SER A 81 1.40 -7.87 -5.49
CA SER A 81 0.22 -7.19 -4.93
C SER A 81 0.46 -5.70 -4.76
N PHE A 82 1.63 -5.30 -4.26
CA PHE A 82 1.99 -3.90 -4.08
C PHE A 82 2.11 -3.18 -5.43
N MET A 83 2.75 -3.80 -6.42
CA MET A 83 2.91 -3.22 -7.76
C MET A 83 1.57 -3.10 -8.49
N LEU A 84 0.64 -4.04 -8.28
CA LEU A 84 -0.74 -3.88 -8.74
C LEU A 84 -1.38 -2.62 -8.16
N LEU A 85 -1.30 -2.43 -6.83
CA LEU A 85 -1.88 -1.26 -6.17
C LEU A 85 -1.23 0.04 -6.66
N LYS A 86 0.10 0.10 -6.82
CA LYS A 86 0.79 1.28 -7.39
C LYS A 86 0.31 1.60 -8.81
N LYS A 87 0.17 0.59 -9.67
CA LYS A 87 -0.37 0.79 -11.04
C LYS A 87 -1.83 1.25 -11.02
N TRP A 88 -2.65 0.69 -10.13
CA TRP A 88 -4.04 1.11 -9.96
C TRP A 88 -4.14 2.58 -9.51
N VAL A 89 -3.36 2.97 -8.49
CA VAL A 89 -3.29 4.37 -8.03
C VAL A 89 -2.80 5.30 -9.13
N SER A 90 -1.78 4.89 -9.88
CA SER A 90 -1.28 5.68 -11.02
C SER A 90 -2.32 5.83 -12.14
N ARG A 91 -3.20 4.84 -12.34
CA ARG A 91 -4.24 4.86 -13.38
C ARG A 91 -5.44 5.71 -12.97
N GLU A 92 -5.92 5.53 -11.74
CA GLU A 92 -7.15 6.16 -11.25
C GLU A 92 -6.91 7.52 -10.57
N GLY A 93 -5.67 7.80 -10.13
CA GLY A 93 -5.32 9.03 -9.43
C GLY A 93 -6.21 9.25 -8.21
N LYS A 94 -6.90 10.40 -8.16
CA LYS A 94 -7.82 10.75 -7.06
C LYS A 94 -9.04 9.82 -6.93
N ASN A 95 -9.34 9.05 -7.97
CA ASN A 95 -10.41 8.04 -7.92
C ASN A 95 -9.95 6.73 -7.27
N ALA A 96 -8.65 6.57 -6.99
CA ALA A 96 -8.13 5.43 -6.22
C ALA A 96 -8.47 5.60 -4.73
N THR A 97 -9.74 5.49 -4.36
CA THR A 97 -10.22 5.70 -2.99
C THR A 97 -10.32 4.39 -2.21
N THR A 98 -10.37 4.51 -0.87
CA THR A 98 -10.68 3.37 0.01
C THR A 98 -12.02 2.72 -0.34
N ASP A 99 -13.03 3.50 -0.72
CA ASP A 99 -14.34 2.99 -1.14
C ASP A 99 -14.24 2.17 -2.43
N ALA A 100 -13.49 2.67 -3.42
CA ALA A 100 -13.28 1.96 -4.68
C ALA A 100 -12.57 0.62 -4.43
N LEU A 101 -11.53 0.61 -3.59
CA LEU A 101 -10.82 -0.62 -3.22
C LEU A 101 -11.74 -1.60 -2.46
N THR A 102 -12.54 -1.10 -1.52
CA THR A 102 -13.50 -1.89 -0.74
C THR A 102 -14.54 -2.57 -1.62
N ALA A 103 -15.06 -1.86 -2.62
CA ALA A 103 -16.03 -2.40 -3.57
C ALA A 103 -15.45 -3.59 -4.35
N VAL A 104 -14.21 -3.49 -4.85
CA VAL A 104 -13.54 -4.57 -5.59
C VAL A 104 -13.19 -5.74 -4.66
N LEU A 105 -12.69 -5.47 -3.46
CA LEU A 105 -12.37 -6.49 -2.45
C LEU A 105 -13.59 -7.32 -2.05
N THR A 106 -14.76 -6.69 -1.96
CA THR A 106 -16.02 -7.36 -1.67
C THR A 106 -16.40 -8.34 -2.78
N LYS A 107 -16.17 -7.97 -4.06
CA LYS A 107 -16.46 -8.86 -5.20
C LYS A 107 -15.57 -10.11 -5.22
N VAL A 108 -14.31 -9.98 -4.81
CA VAL A 108 -13.38 -11.13 -4.66
C VAL A 108 -13.48 -11.81 -3.30
N ASN A 109 -14.51 -11.46 -2.50
CA ASN A 109 -14.80 -12.05 -1.20
C ASN A 109 -13.66 -11.94 -0.16
N ARG A 110 -12.87 -10.86 -0.22
CA ARG A 110 -11.77 -10.56 0.72
C ARG A 110 -12.22 -9.59 1.82
N MET A 111 -13.22 -10.03 2.59
CA MET A 111 -13.81 -9.24 3.68
C MET A 111 -12.82 -8.98 4.83
N ASP A 112 -11.82 -9.83 5.01
CA ASP A 112 -10.74 -9.64 5.96
C ASP A 112 -9.97 -8.33 5.69
N ILE A 113 -9.70 -8.02 4.41
CA ILE A 113 -9.06 -6.77 4.02
C ILE A 113 -10.04 -5.59 4.11
N VAL A 114 -11.32 -5.79 3.80
CA VAL A 114 -12.34 -4.74 3.99
C VAL A 114 -12.36 -4.28 5.45
N THR A 115 -12.40 -5.21 6.40
CA THR A 115 -12.37 -4.86 7.83
C THR A 115 -11.06 -4.20 8.27
N LEU A 116 -9.95 -4.53 7.62
CA LEU A 116 -8.66 -3.87 7.83
C LEU A 116 -8.69 -2.40 7.37
N LEU A 117 -9.32 -2.11 6.23
CA LEU A 117 -9.49 -0.75 5.71
C LEU A 117 -10.43 0.10 6.58
N GLU A 118 -11.36 -0.53 7.28
CA GLU A 118 -12.23 0.11 8.29
C GLU A 118 -11.54 0.24 9.66
N GLY A 119 -10.31 -0.25 9.79
CA GLY A 119 -9.55 -0.21 11.03
C GLY A 119 -8.89 1.15 11.31
N PRO A 120 -8.41 1.37 12.56
CA PRO A 120 -7.76 2.61 12.97
C PRO A 120 -6.48 2.93 12.17
N ILE A 121 -5.83 1.91 11.58
CA ILE A 121 -4.64 2.07 10.72
C ILE A 121 -4.95 2.91 9.48
N PHE A 122 -6.18 2.79 8.99
CA PHE A 122 -6.71 3.51 7.84
C PHE A 122 -7.64 4.65 8.26
N ASP A 123 -7.51 5.12 9.50
CA ASP A 123 -8.34 6.17 10.11
C ASP A 123 -9.85 5.83 10.02
N TYR A 124 -10.18 4.56 10.27
CA TYR A 124 -11.53 3.97 10.27
C TYR A 124 -12.26 3.92 8.92
N GLY A 125 -11.56 4.06 7.79
CA GLY A 125 -12.16 4.02 6.45
C GLY A 125 -13.10 5.19 6.13
N ASN A 126 -13.66 5.87 7.13
CA ASN A 126 -14.53 7.02 6.99
C ASN A 126 -14.89 7.61 8.37
N ILE A 127 -14.75 8.92 8.53
CA ILE A 127 -15.92 9.70 8.95
C ILE A 127 -16.27 10.56 7.74
N SER A 128 -16.81 9.91 6.70
CA SER A 128 -17.36 10.53 5.48
C SER A 128 -16.44 11.50 4.68
N GLY A 129 -15.54 11.00 3.83
CA GLY A 129 -15.07 11.76 2.66
C GLY A 129 -13.68 11.44 2.09
N THR A 130 -13.63 10.62 1.04
CA THR A 130 -12.73 10.78 -0.13
C THR A 130 -11.22 10.79 0.13
N ARG A 131 -10.69 9.91 1.00
CA ARG A 131 -9.23 9.70 1.03
C ARG A 131 -8.81 8.77 -0.11
N CYS A 132 -8.06 9.35 -1.04
CA CYS A 132 -7.45 8.59 -2.12
C CYS A 132 -6.04 8.14 -1.73
N PHE A 133 -5.62 7.01 -2.29
CA PHE A 133 -4.25 6.50 -2.19
C PHE A 133 -3.25 7.35 -2.99
N ALA A 134 -3.73 8.36 -3.73
CA ALA A 134 -2.90 9.31 -4.50
C ALA A 134 -2.61 10.63 -3.75
N ASP A 135 -3.25 10.91 -2.60
CA ASP A 135 -3.05 12.16 -1.86
C ASP A 135 -2.12 11.94 -0.65
N ASP A 136 -1.00 12.68 -0.61
CA ASP A 136 -0.04 12.68 0.50
C ASP A 136 -0.45 13.54 1.69
N ASN A 137 -1.69 14.06 1.72
CA ASN A 137 -2.08 15.03 2.73
C ASN A 137 -2.07 14.42 4.15
N ALA A 138 -0.96 14.69 4.84
CA ALA A 138 -0.76 14.58 6.26
C ALA A 138 -1.78 15.50 6.96
N VAL A 139 -3.01 15.01 7.14
CA VAL A 139 -3.95 15.59 8.10
C VAL A 139 -3.47 15.18 9.49
N PHE A 140 -2.42 15.83 9.95
CA PHE A 140 -2.21 16.15 11.34
C PHE A 140 -2.20 17.68 11.42
N ARG A 141 -3.40 18.27 11.40
CA ARG A 141 -3.59 19.56 12.02
C ARG A 141 -4.80 19.46 12.95
N ASP A 142 -4.52 19.78 14.20
CA ASP A 142 -5.43 20.06 15.31
C ASP A 142 -6.11 18.91 16.05
N GLN A 143 -5.31 18.24 16.90
CA GLN A 143 -5.73 17.99 18.29
C GLN A 143 -4.71 18.60 19.26
N ALA A 144 -4.79 19.92 19.39
CA ALA A 144 -4.40 20.62 20.61
C ALA A 144 -5.47 21.69 20.84
N ASP A 145 -6.68 21.25 21.21
CA ASP A 145 -7.65 22.15 21.82
C ASP A 145 -7.17 22.48 23.23
N GLY A 146 -7.23 23.77 23.53
CA GLY A 146 -6.80 24.34 24.80
C GLY A 146 -7.49 25.69 24.98
N LYS A 147 -8.82 25.69 25.03
CA LYS A 147 -9.63 26.77 25.62
C LYS A 147 -9.07 27.18 26.99
N VAL A 148 -8.76 28.46 27.20
CA VAL A 148 -9.52 29.48 27.97
C VAL A 148 -8.92 30.85 27.64
#